data_AF-A0A524KFB2-F1
#
_entry.id   AF-A0A524KFB2-F1
#
_cell.length_a   1.000
_cell.length_b   1.000
_cell.length_c   1.000
_cell.angle_alpha   90.00
_cell.angle_beta   90.00
_cell.angle_gamma   90.00
#
_symmetry.space_group_name_H-M   'P 1'
#
loop_
_entity.id
_entity.type
_entity.pdbx_description
1 polymer ?
#
loop_
_entity_poly.entity_id
_entity_poly.type
_entity_poly.pdbx_seq_one_letter_code
_entity_poly.pdbx_strand_id
1 'polypeptide(L)'
;MDVDAQAVWMLLQDPTWPGVFAPPVDFAMPGAVSYVVAGDLTGDGQPDLLTWAYTPRTGYTPNGLLAIVPQDGGALGPVTTLAPQTGLNAARLAIADYDGDARNDLFVFFTPFSGDYSAKLTVVLQGAVPGVFAAPADTSLAGIADAVFADLNGDSRPDAAPGVFHAPQPLR
;
A
#
# COMPACT_ATOMS: atom_id res chain seq x y z
N MET A 1 13.60 -19.79 6.91
CA MET A 1 12.96 -19.09 5.78
C MET A 1 14.09 -18.52 4.98
N ASP A 2 14.17 -18.91 3.73
CA ASP A 2 15.14 -18.35 2.80
C ASP A 2 15.00 -16.83 2.81
N VAL A 3 16.11 -16.12 2.82
CA VAL A 3 16.16 -14.64 2.75
C VAL A 3 16.04 -14.17 1.29
N ASP A 4 15.38 -14.99 0.47
CA ASP A 4 15.32 -14.86 -0.98
C ASP A 4 14.66 -13.55 -1.39
N ALA A 5 15.48 -12.72 -2.02
CA ALA A 5 15.17 -11.50 -2.76
C ALA A 5 14.07 -10.61 -2.16
N GLN A 6 14.51 -9.59 -1.41
CA GLN A 6 13.71 -8.40 -1.16
C GLN A 6 13.57 -7.64 -2.48
N ALA A 7 12.66 -8.04 -3.34
CA ALA A 7 12.53 -7.44 -4.67
C ALA A 7 11.07 -7.32 -5.12
N VAL A 8 10.85 -6.40 -6.04
CA VAL A 8 9.71 -6.40 -6.96
C VAL A 8 10.23 -6.87 -8.32
N TRP A 9 9.47 -7.75 -8.97
CA TRP A 9 9.69 -8.12 -10.36
C TRP A 9 8.77 -7.33 -11.27
N MET A 10 9.36 -6.69 -12.27
CA MET A 10 8.61 -6.05 -13.35
C MET A 10 8.73 -6.89 -14.61
N LEU A 11 7.57 -7.31 -15.14
CA LEU A 11 7.47 -8.05 -16.39
C LEU A 11 6.78 -7.14 -17.41
N LEU A 12 7.49 -6.75 -18.46
CA LEU A 12 6.93 -5.91 -19.52
C LEU A 12 6.27 -6.79 -20.59
N GLN A 13 5.05 -6.44 -21.00
CA GLN A 13 4.37 -7.14 -22.08
C GLN A 13 5.08 -6.85 -23.41
N ASP A 14 5.25 -7.88 -24.23
CA ASP A 14 5.73 -7.75 -25.60
C ASP A 14 4.70 -6.95 -26.43
N PRO A 15 5.07 -5.82 -27.06
CA PRO A 15 4.13 -4.99 -27.81
C PRO A 15 3.62 -5.68 -29.10
N THR A 16 4.28 -6.75 -29.55
CA THR A 16 3.91 -7.50 -30.75
C THR A 16 3.07 -8.74 -30.45
N TRP A 17 3.14 -9.29 -29.23
CA TRP A 17 2.42 -10.50 -28.82
C TRP A 17 1.62 -10.29 -27.53
N PRO A 18 0.34 -9.89 -27.61
CA PRO A 18 -0.50 -9.70 -26.44
C PRO A 18 -0.54 -10.93 -25.53
N GLY A 19 -0.34 -10.74 -24.22
CA GLY A 19 -0.27 -11.80 -23.22
C GLY A 19 1.10 -12.49 -23.07
N VAL A 20 2.10 -12.12 -23.88
CA VAL A 20 3.49 -12.58 -23.71
C VAL A 20 4.29 -11.50 -22.97
N PHE A 21 5.06 -11.91 -21.98
CA PHE A 21 5.88 -11.00 -21.18
C PHE A 21 7.36 -11.31 -21.34
N ALA A 22 8.17 -10.25 -21.35
CA ALA A 22 9.62 -10.36 -21.26
C ALA A 22 10.05 -10.96 -19.91
N PRO A 23 11.28 -11.49 -19.81
CA PRO A 23 11.85 -11.91 -18.54
C PRO A 23 11.76 -10.80 -17.47
N PRO A 24 11.57 -11.16 -16.19
CA PRO A 24 11.44 -10.18 -15.13
C PRO A 24 12.71 -9.36 -14.98
N VAL A 25 12.53 -8.06 -14.71
CA VAL A 25 13.58 -7.19 -14.19
C VAL A 25 13.47 -7.16 -12.68
N ASP A 26 14.53 -7.56 -12.01
CA ASP A 26 14.67 -7.48 -10.56
C ASP A 26 14.88 -6.05 -10.09
N PHE A 27 14.07 -5.62 -9.12
CA PHE A 27 14.24 -4.35 -8.45
C PHE A 27 14.31 -4.53 -6.94
N ALA A 28 15.46 -4.21 -6.36
CA ALA A 28 15.70 -4.40 -4.94
C ALA A 28 14.86 -3.46 -4.07
N MET A 29 14.32 -4.02 -2.99
CA MET A 29 13.45 -3.37 -2.03
C MET A 29 14.09 -3.42 -0.64
N PRO A 30 13.73 -2.50 0.27
CA PRO A 30 14.26 -2.48 1.64
C PRO A 30 13.72 -3.61 2.54
N GLY A 31 12.81 -4.45 2.03
CA GLY A 31 12.16 -5.51 2.78
C GLY A 31 11.39 -6.47 1.88
N ALA A 32 10.83 -7.52 2.48
CA ALA A 32 10.02 -8.50 1.77
C ALA A 32 8.65 -7.91 1.40
N VAL A 33 8.45 -7.64 0.11
CA VAL A 33 7.20 -7.05 -0.39
C VAL A 33 6.07 -8.07 -0.35
N SER A 34 4.92 -7.67 0.17
CA SER A 34 3.71 -8.51 0.23
C SER A 34 2.48 -7.89 -0.43
N TYR A 35 2.51 -6.58 -0.67
CA TYR A 35 1.49 -5.89 -1.47
C TYR A 35 2.17 -4.91 -2.42
N VAL A 36 1.60 -4.79 -3.62
CA VAL A 36 1.94 -3.80 -4.62
C VAL A 36 0.64 -3.29 -5.26
N VAL A 37 0.52 -1.98 -5.40
CA VAL A 37 -0.53 -1.32 -6.19
C VAL A 37 0.11 -0.22 -7.03
N ALA A 38 -0.53 0.15 -8.14
CA ALA A 38 0.02 1.11 -9.09
C ALA A 38 -0.86 2.35 -9.23
N GLY A 39 -0.24 3.52 -9.39
CA GLY A 39 -0.90 4.81 -9.59
C GLY A 39 0.12 5.94 -9.67
N ASP A 40 -0.26 7.09 -10.22
CA ASP A 40 0.65 8.23 -10.40
C ASP A 40 0.88 8.95 -9.06
N LEU A 41 2.03 8.69 -8.43
CA LEU A 41 2.42 9.22 -7.12
C LEU A 41 3.48 10.32 -7.23
N THR A 42 4.04 10.52 -8.41
CA THR A 42 5.03 11.56 -8.72
C THR A 42 4.46 12.72 -9.53
N GLY A 43 3.22 12.61 -10.00
CA GLY A 43 2.53 13.62 -10.81
C GLY A 43 3.05 13.73 -12.23
N ASP A 44 3.73 12.72 -12.75
CA ASP A 44 4.31 12.71 -14.10
C ASP A 44 3.38 12.06 -15.15
N GLY A 45 2.21 11.58 -14.72
CA GLY A 45 1.22 10.89 -15.55
C GLY A 45 1.53 9.42 -15.82
N GLN A 46 2.59 8.86 -15.22
CA GLN A 46 2.94 7.44 -15.31
C GLN A 46 2.59 6.73 -14.00
N PRO A 47 2.16 5.46 -14.04
CA PRO A 47 1.85 4.72 -12.82
C PRO A 47 3.13 4.30 -12.09
N ASP A 48 3.34 4.90 -10.93
CA ASP A 48 4.32 4.49 -9.93
C ASP A 48 3.81 3.29 -9.13
N LEU A 49 4.66 2.73 -8.25
CA LEU A 49 4.27 1.64 -7.35
C LEU A 49 4.21 2.10 -5.90
N LEU A 50 3.15 1.70 -5.21
CA LEU A 50 3.06 1.70 -3.75
C LEU A 50 3.18 0.27 -3.24
N THR A 51 4.05 0.05 -2.28
CA THR A 51 4.35 -1.29 -1.76
C THR A 51 4.31 -1.34 -0.25
N TRP A 52 3.88 -2.47 0.29
CA TRP A 52 4.07 -2.82 1.71
C TRP A 52 5.18 -3.85 1.82
N ALA A 53 6.26 -3.46 2.49
CA ALA A 53 7.43 -4.30 2.68
C ALA A 53 7.63 -4.63 4.17
N TYR A 54 7.73 -5.92 4.48
CA TYR A 54 8.13 -6.37 5.81
C TYR A 54 9.63 -6.19 6.00
N THR A 55 10.01 -5.46 7.05
CA THR A 55 11.40 -5.21 7.43
C THR A 55 11.80 -6.12 8.59
N PRO A 56 13.09 -6.15 8.99
CA PRO A 56 13.52 -6.96 10.11
C PRO A 56 12.68 -6.72 11.36
N ARG A 57 12.17 -7.81 11.94
CA ARG A 57 11.28 -7.80 13.11
C ARG A 57 11.99 -7.31 14.36
N THR A 58 11.22 -6.76 15.30
CA THR A 58 11.70 -6.48 16.67
C THR A 58 11.19 -7.57 17.59
N GLY A 59 12.03 -8.57 17.88
CA GLY A 59 11.58 -9.79 18.56
C GLY A 59 10.60 -10.57 17.67
N TYR A 60 9.43 -10.93 18.23
CA TYR A 60 8.37 -11.61 17.46
C TYR A 60 7.44 -10.66 16.71
N THR A 61 7.53 -9.36 16.99
CA THR A 61 6.64 -8.34 16.44
C THR A 61 7.05 -7.96 15.01
N PRO A 62 6.14 -8.05 14.03
CA PRO A 62 6.44 -7.65 12.67
C PRO A 62 6.71 -6.15 12.58
N ASN A 63 7.63 -5.78 11.71
CA ASN A 63 7.82 -4.41 11.26
C ASN A 63 7.57 -4.36 9.77
N GLY A 64 7.09 -3.23 9.29
CA GLY A 64 7.00 -2.98 7.87
C GLY A 64 6.96 -1.49 7.57
N LEU A 65 7.06 -1.17 6.30
CA LEU A 65 6.99 0.20 5.82
C LEU A 65 6.24 0.25 4.50
N LEU A 66 5.62 1.40 4.28
CA LEU A 66 5.09 1.76 2.97
C LEU A 66 6.24 2.34 2.15
N ALA A 67 6.41 1.85 0.92
CA ALA A 67 7.45 2.29 0.00
C ALA A 67 6.85 2.68 -1.35
N ILE A 68 7.25 3.85 -1.83
CA ILE A 68 6.92 4.40 -3.14
C ILE A 68 8.11 4.14 -4.06
N VAL A 69 7.84 3.52 -5.20
CA VAL A 69 8.83 3.25 -6.23
C VAL A 69 8.38 3.98 -7.49
N PRO A 70 9.01 5.10 -7.85
CA PRO A 70 8.64 5.83 -9.04
C PRO A 70 8.95 5.00 -10.28
N GLN A 71 8.18 5.19 -11.34
CA GLN A 71 8.37 4.52 -12.62
C GLN A 71 8.54 5.55 -13.72
N ASP A 72 9.49 5.30 -14.62
CA ASP A 72 9.68 6.13 -15.81
C ASP A 72 9.96 5.24 -17.02
N GLY A 73 9.03 5.20 -17.98
CA GLY A 73 9.24 4.59 -19.30
C GLY A 73 9.60 3.10 -19.29
N GLY A 74 9.21 2.37 -18.24
CA GLY A 74 9.51 0.94 -18.07
C GLY A 74 10.70 0.66 -17.15
N ALA A 75 11.22 1.66 -16.43
CA ALA A 75 12.26 1.50 -15.41
C ALA A 75 11.76 1.94 -14.04
N LEU A 76 12.15 1.21 -12.98
CA LEU A 76 11.86 1.58 -11.60
C LEU A 76 12.99 2.47 -11.05
N GLY A 77 12.60 3.59 -10.46
CA GLY A 77 13.49 4.57 -9.87
C GLY A 77 13.72 4.36 -8.37
N PRO A 78 14.36 5.33 -7.67
CA PRO A 78 14.77 5.17 -6.28
C PRO A 78 13.59 5.05 -5.31
N VAL A 79 13.69 4.13 -4.34
CA VAL A 79 12.65 3.90 -3.34
C VAL A 79 12.58 5.05 -2.33
N THR A 80 11.39 5.61 -2.15
CA THR A 80 11.06 6.49 -1.03
C THR A 80 10.26 5.71 0.01
N THR A 81 10.61 5.81 1.29
CA THR A 81 9.91 5.08 2.37
C THR A 81 9.19 6.04 3.29
N LEU A 82 7.99 5.64 3.74
CA LEU A 82 7.26 6.32 4.80
C LEU A 82 7.57 5.71 6.16
N ALA A 83 7.09 6.37 7.22
CA ALA A 83 7.33 5.98 8.60
C ALA A 83 7.03 4.48 8.85
N PRO A 84 7.97 3.72 9.44
CA PRO A 84 7.76 2.32 9.77
C PRO A 84 6.54 2.11 10.67
N GLN A 85 5.84 1.01 10.47
CA GLN A 85 4.83 0.52 11.41
C GLN A 85 5.35 -0.73 12.11
N THR A 86 4.98 -0.86 13.38
CA THR A 86 5.34 -2.00 14.23
C THR A 86 4.07 -2.68 14.70
N GLY A 87 4.06 -4.01 14.69
CA GLY A 87 2.95 -4.84 15.17
C GLY A 87 1.71 -4.86 14.28
N LEU A 88 1.83 -4.33 13.06
CA LEU A 88 0.76 -4.26 12.09
C LEU A 88 1.15 -5.00 10.81
N ASN A 89 0.17 -5.67 10.20
CA ASN A 89 0.27 -6.25 8.87
C ASN A 89 -0.64 -5.45 7.93
N ALA A 90 -0.18 -5.12 6.73
CA ALA A 90 -1.09 -4.60 5.72
C ALA A 90 -2.08 -5.71 5.30
N ALA A 91 -3.35 -5.33 5.16
CA ALA A 91 -4.41 -6.16 4.60
C ALA A 91 -4.77 -5.71 3.18
N ARG A 92 -4.70 -4.40 2.91
CA ARG A 92 -5.03 -3.82 1.61
C ARG A 92 -4.29 -2.50 1.43
N LEU A 93 -3.82 -2.24 0.21
CA LEU A 93 -3.35 -0.94 -0.25
C LEU A 93 -4.32 -0.39 -1.29
N ALA A 94 -4.43 0.94 -1.37
CA ALA A 94 -5.09 1.61 -2.48
C ALA A 94 -4.46 2.98 -2.74
N ILE A 95 -4.69 3.47 -3.97
CA ILE A 95 -4.27 4.78 -4.45
C ILE A 95 -5.51 5.45 -5.06
N ALA A 96 -5.87 6.64 -4.60
CA ALA A 96 -6.98 7.44 -5.14
C ALA A 96 -6.92 8.88 -4.62
N ASP A 97 -7.59 9.82 -5.31
CA ASP A 97 -7.76 11.21 -4.85
C ASP A 97 -8.83 11.27 -3.75
N TYR A 98 -8.41 11.40 -2.49
CA TYR A 98 -9.30 11.37 -1.33
C TYR A 98 -9.98 12.72 -1.08
N ASP A 99 -9.21 13.81 -1.19
CA ASP A 99 -9.65 15.13 -0.76
C ASP A 99 -10.18 16.00 -1.91
N GLY A 100 -10.09 15.52 -3.15
CA GLY A 100 -10.63 16.13 -4.36
C GLY A 100 -9.69 17.17 -4.97
N ASP A 101 -8.39 17.04 -4.73
CA ASP A 101 -7.37 17.97 -5.19
C ASP A 101 -6.70 17.56 -6.53
N ALA A 102 -7.19 16.47 -7.13
CA ALA A 102 -6.71 15.83 -8.34
C ALA A 102 -5.31 15.19 -8.23
N ARG A 103 -4.87 14.83 -7.01
CA ARG A 103 -3.66 14.05 -6.76
C ARG A 103 -4.00 12.75 -6.06
N ASN A 104 -3.12 11.78 -6.25
CA ASN A 104 -3.32 10.46 -5.67
C ASN A 104 -2.82 10.40 -4.22
N ASP A 105 -3.71 10.04 -3.32
CA ASP A 105 -3.42 9.77 -1.92
C ASP A 105 -3.21 8.27 -1.67
N LEU A 106 -2.59 7.96 -0.56
CA LEU A 106 -2.23 6.58 -0.19
C LEU A 106 -3.17 6.08 0.90
N PHE A 107 -3.65 4.86 0.74
CA PHE A 107 -4.49 4.20 1.72
C PHE A 107 -3.93 2.86 2.11
N VAL A 108 -3.96 2.57 3.41
CA VAL A 108 -3.55 1.27 3.95
C VAL A 108 -4.51 0.82 5.02
N PHE A 109 -5.08 -0.36 4.84
CA PHE A 109 -5.78 -1.05 5.90
C PHE A 109 -4.81 -1.97 6.63
N PHE A 110 -4.72 -1.83 7.95
CA PHE A 110 -3.83 -2.60 8.81
C PHE A 110 -4.62 -3.54 9.73
N THR A 111 -4.13 -4.77 9.84
CA THR A 111 -4.57 -5.75 10.84
C THR A 111 -3.53 -5.87 11.95
N PRO A 112 -3.96 -6.04 13.22
CA PRO A 112 -3.05 -6.16 14.33
C PRO A 112 -2.41 -7.56 14.38
N PHE A 113 -1.12 -7.61 14.71
CA PHE A 113 -0.41 -8.87 14.92
C PHE A 113 -0.73 -9.53 16.26
N SER A 114 -0.97 -8.72 17.31
CA SER A 114 -1.35 -9.16 18.66
C SER A 114 -2.42 -8.23 19.23
N GLY A 115 -2.97 -8.58 20.40
CA GLY A 115 -3.94 -7.74 21.11
C GLY A 115 -3.39 -6.40 21.62
N ASP A 116 -2.08 -6.16 21.53
CA ASP A 116 -1.45 -4.89 21.90
C ASP A 116 -1.60 -3.82 20.80
N TYR A 117 -2.03 -4.23 19.61
CA TYR A 117 -2.22 -3.38 18.44
C TYR A 117 -3.69 -3.38 18.03
N SER A 118 -4.10 -2.34 17.31
CA SER A 118 -5.47 -2.18 16.82
C SER A 118 -5.51 -2.16 15.30
N ALA A 119 -6.58 -2.70 14.72
CA ALA A 119 -6.84 -2.52 13.31
C ALA A 119 -7.09 -1.04 13.01
N LYS A 120 -6.63 -0.58 11.85
CA LYS A 120 -6.81 0.82 11.44
C LYS A 120 -6.80 0.98 9.92
N LEU A 121 -7.43 2.05 9.46
CA LEU A 121 -7.18 2.65 8.16
C LEU A 121 -6.18 3.79 8.35
N THR A 122 -5.10 3.79 7.60
CA THR A 122 -4.18 4.92 7.47
C THR A 122 -4.39 5.56 6.11
N VAL A 123 -4.59 6.87 6.09
CA VAL A 123 -4.61 7.71 4.88
C VAL A 123 -3.41 8.63 4.90
N VAL A 124 -2.72 8.78 3.79
CA VAL A 124 -1.59 9.70 3.63
C VAL A 124 -1.85 10.58 2.42
N LEU A 125 -2.10 11.86 2.66
CA LEU A 125 -2.42 12.80 1.59
C LEU A 125 -1.17 13.25 0.84
N GLN A 126 -1.27 13.40 -0.48
CA GLN A 126 -0.24 14.00 -1.31
C GLN A 126 -0.33 15.53 -1.24
N GLY A 127 0.80 16.16 -0.94
CA GLY A 127 0.89 17.60 -0.78
C GLY A 127 0.97 18.37 -2.10
N ALA A 128 1.07 19.71 -1.98
CA ALA A 128 1.27 20.70 -3.06
C ALA A 128 2.33 20.30 -4.09
N VAL A 129 3.38 19.65 -3.63
CA VAL A 129 4.48 19.18 -4.46
C VAL A 129 4.24 17.69 -4.73
N PRO A 130 4.08 17.28 -6.00
CA PRO A 130 3.95 15.87 -6.35
C PRO A 130 5.08 15.01 -5.76
N GLY A 131 4.77 13.79 -5.33
CA GLY A 131 5.71 12.91 -4.63
C GLY A 131 6.02 13.28 -3.17
N VAL A 132 5.46 14.37 -2.64
CA VAL A 132 5.62 14.76 -1.23
C VAL A 132 4.35 14.46 -0.46
N PHE A 133 4.46 13.59 0.54
CA PHE A 133 3.32 13.11 1.32
C PHE A 133 3.27 13.71 2.72
N ALA A 134 2.06 13.98 3.20
CA ALA A 134 1.79 14.50 4.52
C ALA A 134 2.04 13.45 5.62
N ALA A 135 1.87 13.86 6.88
CA ALA A 135 1.82 12.92 7.99
C ALA A 135 0.58 12.01 7.87
N PRO A 136 0.67 10.72 8.28
CA PRO A 136 -0.45 9.79 8.22
C PRO A 136 -1.61 10.22 9.14
N ALA A 137 -2.83 10.05 8.64
CA ALA A 137 -4.07 10.15 9.40
C ALA A 137 -4.64 8.75 9.64
N ASP A 138 -4.85 8.39 10.92
CA ASP A 138 -5.29 7.06 11.32
C ASP A 138 -6.76 7.08 11.78
N THR A 139 -7.54 6.10 11.30
CA THR A 139 -8.90 5.80 11.76
C THR A 139 -8.95 4.40 12.36
N SER A 140 -9.31 4.28 13.64
CA SER A 140 -9.41 2.99 14.32
C SER A 140 -10.57 2.15 13.79
N LEU A 141 -10.34 0.84 13.65
CA LEU A 141 -11.31 -0.14 13.18
C LEU A 141 -11.42 -1.29 14.19
N ALA A 142 -12.60 -1.91 14.26
CA ALA A 142 -12.83 -3.07 15.13
C ALA A 142 -12.14 -4.35 14.62
N GLY A 143 -11.83 -4.42 13.33
CA GLY A 143 -11.20 -5.55 12.67
C GLY A 143 -11.24 -5.35 11.14
N ILE A 144 -10.43 -6.12 10.40
CA ILE A 144 -10.39 -6.06 8.94
C ILE A 144 -10.14 -7.48 8.42
N ALA A 145 -11.00 -7.93 7.53
CA ALA A 145 -10.83 -9.16 6.74
C ALA A 145 -10.29 -8.83 5.35
N ASP A 146 -10.93 -7.86 4.71
CA ASP A 146 -10.61 -7.30 3.41
C ASP A 146 -11.25 -5.91 3.35
N ALA A 147 -10.97 -5.13 2.31
CA ALA A 147 -11.62 -3.84 2.10
C ALA A 147 -11.58 -3.40 0.64
N VAL A 148 -12.57 -2.60 0.24
CA VAL A 148 -12.60 -1.93 -1.06
C VAL A 148 -12.68 -0.42 -0.88
N PHE A 149 -12.13 0.31 -1.85
CA PHE A 149 -12.28 1.75 -1.97
C PHE A 149 -13.03 2.06 -3.28
N ALA A 150 -14.04 2.91 -3.21
CA ALA A 150 -14.82 3.38 -4.35
C ALA A 150 -15.63 4.60 -3.92
N ASP A 151 -16.03 5.46 -4.86
CA ASP A 151 -17.08 6.46 -4.58
C ASP A 151 -18.44 5.74 -4.50
N LEU A 152 -18.89 5.45 -3.28
CA LEU A 152 -20.13 4.71 -3.01
C LEU A 152 -21.33 5.64 -2.82
N ASN A 153 -21.07 6.90 -2.50
CA ASN A 153 -22.11 7.89 -2.19
C ASN A 153 -22.34 8.92 -3.32
N GLY A 154 -21.44 9.00 -4.31
CA GLY A 154 -21.53 9.85 -5.49
C GLY A 154 -20.97 11.26 -5.33
N ASP A 155 -20.15 11.53 -4.30
CA ASP A 155 -19.57 12.85 -4.04
C ASP A 155 -18.19 13.06 -4.70
N SER A 156 -17.76 12.12 -5.53
CA SER A 156 -16.45 12.11 -6.19
C SER A 156 -15.27 12.00 -5.22
N ARG A 157 -15.49 11.50 -4.00
CA ARG A 157 -14.44 11.13 -3.05
C ARG A 157 -14.51 9.62 -2.76
N PRO A 158 -13.38 8.90 -2.72
CA PRO A 158 -13.34 7.50 -2.33
C PRO A 158 -13.90 7.27 -0.94
N ASP A 159 -14.99 6.52 -0.86
CA ASP A 159 -15.44 5.86 0.36
C ASP A 159 -14.65 4.56 0.56
N ALA A 160 -14.59 4.10 1.81
CA ALA A 160 -13.94 2.85 2.17
C ALA A 160 -14.95 1.87 2.80
N ALA A 161 -15.02 0.65 2.28
CA ALA A 161 -15.89 -0.40 2.79
C ALA A 161 -15.06 -1.61 3.26
N PRO A 162 -14.66 -1.63 4.55
CA PRO A 162 -13.97 -2.78 5.12
C PRO A 162 -14.95 -3.91 5.46
N GLY A 163 -14.63 -5.12 5.05
CA GLY A 163 -15.21 -6.33 5.62
C GLY A 163 -14.64 -6.56 7.02
N VAL A 164 -15.50 -6.74 8.02
CA VAL A 164 -15.07 -6.88 9.42
C VAL A 164 -15.47 -8.24 9.98
N PHE A 165 -14.57 -8.84 10.77
CA PHE A 165 -14.93 -9.97 11.61
C PHE A 165 -15.49 -9.44 12.93
N HIS A 166 -16.77 -9.68 13.20
CA HIS A 166 -17.29 -9.50 14.55
C HIS A 166 -16.95 -10.75 15.37
N ALA A 167 -16.22 -10.59 16.46
CA ALA A 167 -16.26 -11.62 17.50
C ALA A 167 -17.71 -11.71 17.99
N PRO A 168 -18.29 -12.92 18.15
CA PRO A 168 -19.63 -13.05 18.70
C PRO A 168 -19.69 -12.34 20.06
N GLN A 169 -20.64 -11.42 20.22
CA GLN A 169 -20.94 -10.82 21.51
C GLN A 169 -21.33 -11.96 22.47
N PRO A 170 -20.79 -12.03 23.69
CA PRO A 170 -21.32 -12.98 24.66
C PRO A 170 -22.81 -12.66 24.87
N LEU A 171 -23.65 -13.69 24.75
CA LEU A 171 -25.09 -13.58 25.03
C LEU A 171 -25.27 -13.03 26.45
N ARG A 172 -26.04 -11.95 26.57
CA ARG A 172 -26.46 -11.40 27.87
C ARG A 172 -27.50 -12.29 28.51
#